data_AF-A0A7L5C0B3-F1
#
_entry.id   AF-A0A7L5C0B3-F1
#
_cell.length_a   1.000
_cell.length_b   1.000
_cell.length_c   1.000
_cell.angle_alpha   90.00
_cell.angle_beta   90.00
_cell.angle_gamma   90.00
#
_symmetry.space_group_name_H-M   'P 1'
#
loop_
_entity.id
_entity.type
_entity.pdbx_description
1 polymer ?
#
loop_
_entity_poly.entity_id
_entity_poly.type
_entity_poly.pdbx_seq_one_letter_code
_entity_poly.pdbx_strand_id
1 'polypeptide(L)' 'MQGTTDEERLAIALVMKRLGQTMELIGWDKRLRDLTETDVTALIEEVLEGYGAEMSRIAAGSEVPF' A
#
# COMPACT_ATOMS: atom_id res chain seq x y z
N MET A 1 13.20 -9.43 4.36
CA MET A 1 13.78 -8.17 3.85
C MET A 1 14.81 -7.68 4.86
N GLN A 2 16.09 -7.90 4.59
CA GLN A 2 17.14 -7.15 5.30
C GLN A 2 17.17 -5.75 4.69
N GLY A 3 17.10 -4.70 5.53
CA GLY A 3 17.14 -3.30 5.07
C GLY A 3 15.80 -2.55 5.04
N THR A 4 14.75 -3.02 5.73
CA THR A 4 13.52 -2.22 5.96
C THR A 4 13.34 -1.93 7.44
N THR A 5 13.06 -0.67 7.79
CA THR A 5 12.75 -0.22 9.15
C THR A 5 11.39 -0.76 9.62
N ASP A 6 11.09 -0.64 10.91
CA ASP A 6 9.81 -1.09 11.46
C ASP A 6 8.65 -0.23 10.94
N GLU A 7 8.89 1.07 10.74
CA GLU A 7 7.95 2.00 10.11
C GLU A 7 7.65 1.60 8.65
N GLU A 8 8.68 1.26 7.88
CA GLU A 8 8.50 0.82 6.49
C GLU A 8 7.72 -0.49 6.41
N ARG A 9 7.98 -1.43 7.33
CA ARG A 9 7.20 -2.67 7.43
C ARG A 9 5.74 -2.41 7.78
N LEU A 10 5.49 -1.48 8.70
CA LEU A 10 4.14 -1.09 9.07
C LEU A 10 3.41 -0.42 7.89
N ALA A 11 4.06 0.52 7.20
CA ALA A 11 3.51 1.17 6.03
C ALA A 11 3.14 0.16 4.94
N ILE A 12 4.03 -0.79 4.62
CA ILE A 12 3.73 -1.88 3.67
C ILE A 12 2.50 -2.67 4.11
N ALA A 13 2.41 -3.07 5.38
CA ALA A 13 1.27 -3.84 5.87
C ALA A 13 -0.06 -3.08 5.77
N LEU A 14 -0.05 -1.76 5.99
CA LEU A 14 -1.23 -0.90 5.86
C LEU A 14 -1.64 -0.72 4.39
N VAL A 15 -0.68 -0.52 3.50
CA VAL A 15 -0.91 -0.44 2.05
C VAL A 15 -1.52 -1.73 1.51
N MET A 16 -1.05 -2.89 1.96
CA MET A 16 -1.63 -4.18 1.55
C MET A 16 -3.11 -4.32 1.94
N LYS A 17 -3.55 -3.73 3.06
CA LYS A 17 -4.97 -3.69 3.42
C LYS A 17 -5.78 -2.82 2.46
N ARG A 18 -5.20 -1.69 2.05
CA ARG A 18 -5.81 -0.74 1.10
C ARG A 18 -5.96 -1.35 -0.29
N LEU A 19 -4.94 -2.07 -0.74
CA LEU A 19 -4.99 -2.87 -1.98
C LEU A 19 -6.18 -3.84 -2.02
N GLY A 20 -6.58 -4.39 -0.87
CA GLY A 20 -7.78 -5.23 -0.79
C GLY A 20 -9.06 -4.51 -1.21
N GLN A 21 -9.16 -3.20 -0.97
CA GLN A 21 -10.30 -2.40 -1.41
C GLN A 21 -10.30 -2.20 -2.92
N THR A 22 -9.13 -1.97 -3.51
CA THR A 22 -8.97 -1.88 -4.97
C THR A 22 -9.26 -3.23 -5.64
N MET A 23 -8.85 -4.34 -5.02
CA MET A 23 -9.19 -5.69 -5.48
C MET A 23 -10.70 -5.99 -5.39
N GLU A 24 -11.44 -5.39 -4.45
CA GLU A 24 -12.91 -5.49 -4.42
C GLU A 24 -13.54 -4.90 -5.69
N LEU A 25 -12.98 -3.79 -6.20
CA LEU A 25 -13.43 -3.14 -7.44
C LEU A 25 -13.04 -3.92 -8.69
N ILE A 26 -11.85 -4.54 -8.69
CA ILE A 26 -11.33 -5.35 -9.80
C ILE A 26 -12.03 -6.74 -9.85
N GLY A 27 -12.43 -7.25 -8.68
CA GLY A 27 -13.00 -8.57 -8.49
C GLY A 27 -11.96 -9.59 -8.01
N TRP A 28 -12.20 -10.15 -6.83
CA TRP A 28 -11.32 -11.16 -6.20
C TRP A 28 -11.23 -12.49 -6.96
N ASP A 29 -12.20 -12.81 -7.80
CA ASP A 29 -12.20 -14.03 -8.60
C ASP A 29 -11.14 -14.00 -9.72
N LYS A 30 -10.69 -12.80 -10.12
CA LYS A 30 -9.66 -12.64 -11.13
C LYS A 30 -8.30 -12.96 -10.52
N ARG A 31 -7.56 -13.90 -11.11
CA ARG A 31 -6.21 -14.23 -10.65
C ARG A 31 -5.27 -13.07 -10.96
N LEU A 32 -4.24 -12.89 -10.12
CA LEU A 32 -3.23 -11.85 -10.33
C LEU A 32 -2.58 -11.88 -11.73
N ARG A 33 -2.39 -13.08 -12.29
CA ARG A 33 -1.82 -13.27 -13.64
C ARG A 33 -2.76 -12.88 -14.79
N ASP A 34 -4.05 -12.77 -14.49
CA ASP A 34 -5.12 -12.49 -15.45
C ASP A 34 -5.58 -11.02 -15.36
N LEU A 35 -4.90 -10.21 -14.54
CA LEU A 35 -5.11 -8.77 -14.47
C LEU A 35 -4.78 -8.11 -15.80
N THR A 36 -5.63 -7.17 -16.20
CA THR A 36 -5.35 -6.31 -17.35
C THR A 36 -4.29 -5.27 -17.01
N GLU A 37 -3.72 -4.64 -18.03
CA GLU A 37 -2.79 -3.51 -17.83
C GLU A 37 -3.41 -2.40 -16.97
N THR A 38 -4.69 -2.10 -17.17
CA THR A 38 -5.43 -1.13 -16.36
C THR A 38 -5.56 -1.58 -14.90
N ASP A 39 -5.88 -2.85 -14.65
CA ASP A 39 -5.99 -3.40 -13.29
C ASP A 39 -4.63 -3.30 -12.56
N VAL A 40 -3.55 -3.70 -13.23
CA VAL A 40 -2.19 -3.64 -12.66
C VAL A 40 -1.77 -2.20 -12.40
N THR A 41 -2.07 -1.28 -13.32
CA THR A 41 -1.74 0.15 -13.15
C THR A 41 -2.45 0.72 -11.93
N ALA A 42 -3.75 0.47 -11.78
CA ALA A 42 -4.52 0.92 -10.62
C ALA A 42 -3.97 0.37 -9.29
N LEU A 43 -3.53 -0.91 -9.26
CA LEU A 43 -2.91 -1.48 -8.06
C LEU A 43 -1.54 -0.85 -7.75
N ILE A 44 -0.72 -0.54 -8.76
CA ILE A 44 0.58 0.10 -8.55
C ILE A 44 0.41 1.54 -8.04
N GLU A 45 -0.49 2.31 -8.65
CA GLU A 45 -0.79 3.68 -8.21
C GLU A 45 -1.27 3.68 -6.76
N GLU A 46 -2.19 2.79 -6.41
CA GLU A 46 -2.68 2.63 -5.04
C GLU A 46 -1.54 2.30 -4.04
N VAL A 47 -0.60 1.44 -4.43
CA VAL A 47 0.56 1.11 -3.59
C VAL A 47 1.46 2.30 -3.36
N LEU A 48 1.82 3.02 -4.42
CA LEU A 48 2.75 4.14 -4.35
C LEU A 48 2.16 5.30 -3.54
N GLU A 49 0.90 5.65 -3.81
CA GLU A 49 0.19 6.70 -3.07
C GLU A 49 -0.05 6.31 -1.62
N GLY A 50 -0.52 5.08 -1.38
CA GLY A 50 -0.77 4.56 -0.04
C GLY A 50 0.51 4.53 0.79
N TYR A 51 1.63 4.09 0.21
CA TYR A 51 2.90 4.00 0.94
C TYR A 51 3.41 5.37 1.37
N GLY A 52 3.42 6.35 0.45
CA GLY A 52 3.82 7.72 0.78
C GLY A 52 2.93 8.35 1.84
N ALA A 53 1.62 8.13 1.76
CA ALA A 53 0.66 8.63 2.74
C ALA A 53 0.85 8.00 4.13
N GLU A 54 1.07 6.69 4.21
CA GLU A 54 1.29 6.01 5.50
C GLU A 54 2.64 6.39 6.11
N MET A 55 3.71 6.51 5.32
CA MET A 55 5.00 6.99 5.83
C MET A 55 4.91 8.42 6.37
N SER A 56 4.19 9.30 5.68
CA SER A 56 3.93 10.68 6.15
C SER A 56 3.16 10.69 7.47
N ARG A 57 2.13 9.84 7.59
CA ARG A 57 1.34 9.71 8.83
C ARG A 57 2.16 9.17 9.99
N ILE A 58 3.00 8.16 9.74
CA ILE A 58 3.90 7.56 10.75
C ILE A 58 4.92 8.61 11.22
N ALA A 59 5.50 9.38 10.30
CA ALA A 59 6.42 10.46 10.63
C ALA A 59 5.74 11.56 11.48
N ALA A 60 4.54 11.99 11.10
CA ALA A 60 3.76 12.99 11.84
C ALA A 60 3.36 12.51 13.26
N GLY A 61 3.10 11.21 13.43
CA GLY A 61 2.84 10.63 14.76
C GLY A 61 4.09 10.44 15.62
N SER A 62 5.28 10.58 15.03
CA SER A 62 6.58 10.41 15.69
C SER A 62 7.23 11.74 16.08
N GLU A 63 6.68 12.89 15.66
CA GLU A 63 7.09 14.19 16.19
C GLU A 63 6.73 14.29 17.68
N VAL A 64 7.73 14.12 18.54
CA VAL A 64 7.64 14.39 19.97
C VAL A 64 7.32 15.88 20.16
N PRO A 65 6.24 16.24 20.89
CA PRO A 65 5.96 17.64 21.19
C PRO A 65 7.14 18.22 21.99
N PHE A 66 7.74 19.27 21.46
CA PHE A 66 8.64 20.15 22.21
C PHE A 66 7.86 21.03 23.20
#